data_AF-A0A522V774-F1
#
_entry.id   AF-A0A522V774-F1
#
_cell.length_a   1.000
_cell.length_b   1.000
_cell.length_c   1.000
_cell.angle_alpha   90.00
_cell.angle_beta   90.00
_cell.angle_gamma   90.00
#
_symmetry.space_group_name_H-M   'P 1'
#
loop_
_entity.id
_entity.type
_entity.pdbx_description
1 polymer ?
#
loop_
_entity_poly.entity_id
_entity_poly.type
_entity_poly.pdbx_seq_one_letter_code
_entity_poly.pdbx_strand_id
1 'polypeptide(L)'
;ITDKISNIIDKGKAWKQGELIDALNPTIIGWSNYHRSVVSSKIFNRLDSIIWNILWHWAKRRHPNRSKQWIVNKYWHSSGKRNWVFSEGNKRLKLLSDTKIVRHMNLKLDMNPHLDKDYFILRKTKLGFNKLKGVANKVLEKANKALQLETETMTNNCCPI
;
A
#
# COMPACT_ATOMS: atom_id res chain seq x y z
N ILE A 1 5.72 -1.18 -14.93
CA ILE A 1 4.80 -0.62 -13.91
C ILE A 1 4.79 0.90 -13.94
N THR A 2 5.96 1.53 -14.03
CA THR A 2 6.15 2.98 -14.20
C THR A 2 5.31 3.54 -15.34
N ASP A 3 5.33 2.91 -16.52
CA ASP A 3 4.61 3.41 -17.69
C ASP A 3 3.10 3.34 -17.49
N LYS A 4 2.62 2.28 -16.83
CA LYS A 4 1.20 2.14 -16.46
C LYS A 4 0.78 3.25 -15.50
N ILE A 5 1.61 3.56 -14.50
CA ILE A 5 1.36 4.65 -13.55
C ILE A 5 1.40 6.01 -14.26
N SER A 6 2.39 6.25 -15.13
CA SER A 6 2.47 7.46 -15.94
C SER A 6 1.21 7.63 -16.77
N ASN A 7 0.77 6.59 -17.48
CA ASN A 7 -0.45 6.61 -18.29
C ASN A 7 -1.70 6.92 -17.45
N ILE A 8 -1.80 6.43 -16.22
CA ILE A 8 -2.92 6.78 -15.32
C ILE A 8 -2.86 8.26 -14.95
N ILE A 9 -1.68 8.76 -14.57
CA ILE A 9 -1.49 10.17 -14.19
C ILE A 9 -1.71 11.11 -15.39
N ASP A 10 -1.34 10.67 -16.59
CA ASP A 10 -1.52 11.41 -17.83
C ASP A 10 -3.00 11.52 -18.22
N LYS A 11 -3.77 10.45 -18.03
CA LYS A 11 -5.24 10.49 -18.16
C LYS A 11 -5.87 11.32 -17.05
N GLY A 12 -5.30 11.25 -15.84
CA GLY A 12 -5.75 11.95 -14.64
C GLY A 12 -5.21 13.36 -14.45
N LYS A 13 -4.75 14.05 -15.51
CA LYS A 13 -4.19 15.41 -15.41
C LYS A 13 -5.16 16.39 -14.71
N ALA A 14 -6.45 16.30 -14.97
CA ALA A 14 -7.45 17.20 -14.40
C ALA A 14 -8.12 16.68 -13.11
N TRP A 15 -7.93 15.41 -12.76
CA TRP A 15 -8.66 14.75 -11.67
C TRP A 15 -8.41 15.37 -10.29
N LYS A 16 -9.33 15.16 -9.36
CA LYS A 16 -9.12 15.49 -7.95
C LYS A 16 -8.04 14.56 -7.37
N GLN A 17 -7.44 14.99 -6.27
CA GLN A 17 -6.34 14.25 -5.64
C GLN A 17 -6.77 12.83 -5.23
N GLY A 18 -7.94 12.70 -4.59
CA GLY A 18 -8.50 11.44 -4.13
C GLY A 18 -8.85 10.49 -5.28
N GLU A 19 -9.37 11.00 -6.39
CA GLU A 19 -9.65 10.19 -7.60
C GLU A 19 -8.36 9.62 -8.18
N LEU A 20 -7.29 10.41 -8.20
CA LEU A 20 -5.97 9.94 -8.64
C LEU A 20 -5.42 8.87 -7.70
N ILE A 21 -5.57 9.04 -6.38
CA ILE A 21 -5.18 8.04 -5.38
C ILE A 21 -5.94 6.72 -5.59
N ASP A 22 -7.26 6.79 -5.80
CA ASP A 22 -8.11 5.62 -5.99
C ASP A 22 -7.75 4.85 -7.27
N ALA A 23 -7.35 5.53 -8.33
CA ALA A 23 -6.89 4.89 -9.57
C ALA A 23 -5.48 4.28 -9.45
N LEU A 24 -4.57 4.91 -8.71
CA LEU A 24 -3.19 4.45 -8.55
C LEU A 24 -3.07 3.26 -7.60
N ASN A 25 -3.82 3.29 -6.49
CA ASN A 25 -3.69 2.32 -5.41
C ASN A 25 -3.86 0.85 -5.86
N PRO A 26 -4.90 0.46 -6.64
CA PRO A 26 -5.06 -0.91 -7.10
C PRO A 26 -3.87 -1.42 -7.92
N THR A 27 -3.30 -0.55 -8.76
CA THR A 27 -2.15 -0.88 -9.60
C THR A 27 -0.89 -1.09 -8.75
N ILE A 28 -0.66 -0.21 -7.78
CA ILE A 28 0.49 -0.30 -6.86
C ILE A 28 0.38 -1.55 -5.98
N ILE A 29 -0.79 -1.77 -5.37
CA ILE A 29 -1.06 -2.93 -4.49
C ILE A 29 -0.91 -4.24 -5.27
N GLY A 30 -1.45 -4.30 -6.49
CA GLY A 30 -1.35 -5.50 -7.33
C GLY A 30 0.10 -5.85 -7.63
N TRP A 31 0.90 -4.86 -8.04
CA TRP A 31 2.30 -5.07 -8.39
C TRP A 31 3.17 -5.40 -7.17
N SER A 32 2.94 -4.72 -6.04
CA SER A 32 3.69 -5.00 -4.80
C SER A 32 3.38 -6.39 -4.25
N ASN A 33 2.11 -6.81 -4.29
CA ASN A 33 1.71 -8.15 -3.85
C ASN A 33 2.29 -9.24 -4.75
N TYR A 34 2.35 -9.03 -6.06
CA TYR A 34 2.95 -10.00 -6.99
C TYR A 34 4.45 -10.18 -6.71
N HIS A 35 5.18 -9.09 -6.48
CA HIS A 35 6.63 -9.11 -6.25
C HIS A 35 7.05 -9.20 -4.77
N ARG A 36 6.12 -9.47 -3.83
CA ARG A 36 6.45 -9.50 -2.40
C ARG A 36 7.33 -10.68 -1.98
N SER A 37 7.41 -11.74 -2.78
CA SER A 37 8.11 -12.97 -2.42
C SER A 37 9.59 -12.98 -2.80
N VAL A 38 9.96 -12.12 -3.75
CA VAL A 38 11.33 -11.93 -4.23
C VAL A 38 12.03 -10.80 -3.46
N VAL A 39 13.34 -10.66 -3.63
CA VAL A 39 14.16 -9.65 -2.94
C VAL A 39 13.96 -8.26 -3.60
N SER A 40 12.81 -7.65 -3.36
CA SER A 40 12.37 -6.43 -4.05
C SER A 40 12.47 -5.14 -3.25
N SER A 41 13.01 -5.14 -2.03
CA SER A 41 12.97 -3.96 -1.14
C SER A 41 13.61 -2.71 -1.79
N LYS A 42 14.81 -2.87 -2.36
CA LYS A 42 15.54 -1.78 -3.04
C LYS A 42 14.77 -1.26 -4.25
N ILE A 43 14.13 -2.17 -4.99
CA ILE A 43 13.34 -1.82 -6.18
C ILE A 43 12.07 -1.08 -5.77
N PHE A 44 11.40 -1.51 -4.71
CA PHE A 44 10.21 -0.84 -4.17
C PHE A 44 10.52 0.59 -3.75
N ASN A 45 11.61 0.82 -3.02
CA ASN A 45 12.05 2.17 -2.66
C ASN A 45 12.34 3.04 -3.89
N ARG A 46 13.05 2.49 -4.89
CA ARG A 46 13.33 3.21 -6.14
C ARG A 46 12.05 3.58 -6.88
N LEU A 47 11.08 2.67 -6.95
CA LEU A 47 9.80 2.91 -7.60
C LEU A 47 8.97 3.95 -6.86
N ASP A 48 8.96 3.93 -5.52
CA ASP A 48 8.30 4.96 -4.72
C ASP A 48 8.87 6.35 -5.02
N SER A 49 10.21 6.48 -5.15
CA SER A 49 10.85 7.74 -5.55
C SER A 49 10.45 8.19 -6.95
N ILE A 50 10.36 7.27 -7.91
CA ILE A 50 9.91 7.59 -9.28
C ILE A 50 8.45 8.06 -9.27
N ILE A 51 7.57 7.35 -8.57
CA ILE A 51 6.15 7.70 -8.45
C ILE A 51 6.01 9.08 -7.79
N TRP A 52 6.78 9.34 -6.74
CA TRP A 52 6.82 10.65 -6.08
C TRP A 52 7.19 11.76 -7.06
N ASN A 53 8.22 11.55 -7.88
CA ASN A 53 8.63 12.53 -8.89
C ASN A 53 7.52 12.78 -9.93
N ILE A 54 6.84 11.74 -10.41
CA ILE A 54 5.75 11.91 -11.40
C ILE A 54 4.59 12.69 -10.76
N LEU A 55 4.22 12.37 -9.52
CA LEU A 55 3.18 13.09 -8.77
C LEU A 55 3.57 14.55 -8.48
N TRP A 56 4.84 14.81 -8.21
CA TRP A 56 5.38 16.16 -8.05
C TRP A 56 5.18 17.00 -9.32
N HIS A 57 5.48 16.45 -10.50
CA HIS A 57 5.24 17.13 -11.77
C HIS A 57 3.75 17.36 -12.01
N TRP A 58 2.91 16.37 -11.71
CA TRP A 58 1.46 16.53 -11.81
C TRP A 58 0.94 17.67 -10.92
N ALA A 59 1.39 17.75 -9.67
CA ALA A 59 0.97 18.78 -8.72
C ALA A 59 1.46 20.18 -9.13
N LYS A 60 2.73 20.30 -9.55
CA LYS A 60 3.29 21.56 -10.07
C LYS A 60 2.52 22.09 -11.27
N ARG A 61 2.20 21.22 -12.23
CA ARG A 61 1.47 21.62 -13.44
C ARG A 61 0.10 22.22 -13.13
N ARG A 62 -0.58 21.75 -12.08
CA ARG A 62 -1.89 22.29 -11.67
C ARG A 62 -1.82 23.69 -11.05
N HIS A 63 -0.66 24.08 -10.54
CA HIS A 63 -0.49 25.33 -9.79
C HIS A 63 0.76 26.09 -10.23
N PRO A 64 0.78 26.61 -11.48
CA PRO A 64 1.95 27.31 -12.02
C PRO A 64 2.32 28.55 -11.20
N ASN A 65 1.32 29.22 -10.60
CA ASN A 65 1.50 30.48 -9.86
C ASN A 65 1.67 30.30 -8.34
N ARG A 66 1.81 29.06 -7.85
CA ARG A 66 1.95 28.79 -6.40
C ARG A 66 3.37 28.38 -6.07
N SER A 67 3.81 28.74 -4.86
CA SER A 67 5.12 28.35 -4.37
C SER A 67 5.22 26.82 -4.18
N LYS A 68 6.45 26.30 -4.30
CA LYS A 68 6.72 24.87 -4.09
C LYS A 68 6.27 24.41 -2.70
N GLN A 69 6.48 25.24 -1.68
CA GLN A 69 6.08 24.94 -0.30
C GLN A 69 4.56 24.85 -0.14
N TRP A 70 3.80 25.73 -0.81
CA TRP A 70 2.35 25.62 -0.81
C TRP A 70 1.86 24.32 -1.47
N ILE A 71 2.48 23.92 -2.58
CA ILE A 71 2.16 22.66 -3.27
C ILE A 71 2.42 21.46 -2.36
N VAL A 72 3.57 21.45 -1.67
CA VAL A 72 3.90 20.41 -0.68
C VAL A 72 2.83 20.34 0.40
N ASN A 73 2.55 21.46 1.06
CA ASN A 73 1.61 21.51 2.18
C ASN A 73 0.18 21.11 1.79
N LYS A 74 -0.20 21.35 0.53
CA LYS A 74 -1.51 21.01 0.00
C LYS A 74 -1.69 19.52 -0.28
N TYR A 75 -0.67 18.86 -0.83
CA TYR A 75 -0.82 17.51 -1.40
C TYR A 75 -0.10 16.42 -0.59
N TRP A 76 0.93 16.78 0.17
CA TRP A 76 1.73 15.86 0.97
C TRP A 76 1.51 16.13 2.45
N HIS A 77 1.02 15.12 3.16
CA HIS A 77 0.75 15.18 4.58
C HIS A 77 1.56 14.12 5.35
N SER A 78 1.58 14.28 6.67
CA SER A 78 2.10 13.26 7.58
C SER A 78 1.00 12.25 7.91
N SER A 79 1.33 10.96 7.86
CA SER A 79 0.42 9.86 8.17
C SER A 79 1.10 8.89 9.13
N GLY A 80 0.75 8.97 10.41
CA GLY A 80 1.42 8.22 11.48
C GLY A 80 2.90 8.61 11.57
N LYS A 81 3.79 7.62 11.43
CA LYS A 81 5.25 7.83 11.46
C LYS A 81 5.85 8.30 10.14
N ARG A 82 5.06 8.34 9.05
CA ARG A 82 5.57 8.61 7.71
C ARG A 82 5.19 10.03 7.29
N ASN A 83 6.20 10.79 6.88
CA ASN A 83 6.03 12.11 6.29
C ASN A 83 6.00 12.02 4.77
N TRP A 84 5.58 13.09 4.11
CA TRP A 84 5.56 13.20 2.65
C TRP A 84 4.69 12.13 1.99
N VAL A 85 3.51 11.87 2.56
CA VAL A 85 2.52 10.95 2.01
C VAL A 85 1.53 11.74 1.16
N PHE A 86 1.37 11.34 -0.10
CA PHE A 86 0.37 11.93 -0.99
C PHE A 86 -1.03 11.47 -0.54
N SER A 87 -1.82 12.38 0.04
CA SER A 87 -3.11 12.05 0.65
C SER A 87 -4.11 13.20 0.64
N GLU A 88 -5.39 12.87 0.57
CA GLU A 88 -6.53 13.80 0.67
C GLU A 88 -7.55 13.20 1.66
N GLY A 89 -7.70 13.83 2.84
CA GLY A 89 -8.54 13.30 3.92
C GLY A 89 -8.17 11.87 4.30
N ASN A 90 -9.15 10.96 4.23
CA ASN A 90 -8.96 9.54 4.56
C ASN A 90 -8.31 8.72 3.44
N LYS A 91 -8.08 9.30 2.25
CA LYS A 91 -7.45 8.63 1.12
C LYS A 91 -5.96 8.94 1.12
N ARG A 92 -5.13 7.89 1.11
CA ARG A 92 -3.67 8.01 0.96
C ARG A 92 -3.13 7.07 -0.09
N LEU A 93 -2.10 7.51 -0.78
CA LEU A 93 -1.36 6.67 -1.71
C LEU A 93 -0.65 5.56 -0.94
N LYS A 94 -0.81 4.32 -1.39
CA LYS A 94 -0.06 3.19 -0.88
C LYS A 94 1.33 3.17 -1.50
N LEU A 95 2.34 2.98 -0.67
CA LEU A 95 3.72 2.86 -1.12
C LEU A 95 4.08 1.40 -1.31
N LEU A 96 4.95 1.12 -2.28
CA LEU A 96 5.45 -0.23 -2.51
C LEU A 96 6.34 -0.67 -1.35
N SER A 97 7.12 0.24 -0.79
CA SER A 97 8.01 -0.02 0.35
C SER A 97 7.30 -0.44 1.63
N ASP A 98 6.02 -0.13 1.78
CA ASP A 98 5.20 -0.58 2.92
C ASP A 98 4.88 -2.08 2.84
N THR A 99 5.05 -2.71 1.67
CA THR A 99 4.71 -4.12 1.47
C THR A 99 5.76 -5.01 2.12
N LYS A 100 5.36 -5.78 3.13
CA LYS A 100 6.24 -6.75 3.79
C LYS A 100 6.65 -7.86 2.82
N ILE A 101 7.96 -7.98 2.62
CA ILE A 101 8.57 -9.07 1.87
C ILE A 101 8.39 -10.38 2.63
N VAL A 102 7.82 -11.39 1.98
CA VAL A 102 7.54 -12.70 2.57
C VAL A 102 8.01 -13.77 1.61
N ARG A 103 9.12 -14.43 1.95
CA ARG A 103 9.67 -15.50 1.13
C ARG A 103 8.80 -16.75 1.19
N HIS A 104 8.71 -17.46 0.08
CA HIS A 104 8.10 -18.78 0.05
C HIS A 104 8.93 -19.77 0.85
N MET A 105 8.25 -20.75 1.45
CA MET A 105 8.91 -21.88 2.08
C MET A 105 9.32 -22.87 1.01
N ASN A 106 10.63 -22.91 0.73
CA ASN A 106 11.21 -23.83 -0.24
C ASN A 106 10.91 -25.29 0.16
N LEU A 107 10.71 -26.13 -0.85
CA LEU A 107 10.65 -27.57 -0.68
C LEU A 107 12.09 -28.09 -0.54
N LYS A 108 12.30 -29.01 0.40
CA LYS A 108 13.53 -29.80 0.49
C LYS A 108 13.51 -30.83 -0.63
N LEU A 109 14.44 -30.70 -1.58
CA LEU A 109 14.48 -31.52 -2.80
C LEU A 109 15.04 -32.93 -2.55
N ASP A 110 15.78 -33.09 -1.46
CA ASP A 110 16.36 -34.33 -0.95
C ASP A 110 15.34 -35.25 -0.24
N MET A 111 14.14 -34.73 0.07
CA MET A 111 13.12 -35.47 0.82
C MET A 111 12.17 -36.23 -0.12
N ASN A 112 11.96 -37.52 0.13
CA ASN A 112 11.06 -38.38 -0.63
C ASN A 112 9.65 -38.40 -0.01
N PRO A 113 8.58 -38.10 -0.77
CA PRO A 113 7.19 -38.16 -0.28
C PRO A 113 6.75 -39.45 0.41
N HIS A 114 7.35 -40.58 0.04
CA HIS A 114 6.98 -41.90 0.55
C HIS A 114 7.76 -42.32 1.79
N LEU A 115 9.02 -41.90 1.89
CA LEU A 115 9.90 -42.24 3.02
C LEU A 115 9.80 -41.18 4.13
N ASP A 116 9.81 -39.89 3.75
CA ASP A 116 9.91 -38.76 4.67
C ASP A 116 8.53 -38.12 4.95
N LYS A 117 7.52 -38.93 5.26
CA LYS A 117 6.12 -38.49 5.41
C LYS A 117 5.95 -37.34 6.42
N ASP A 118 6.68 -37.39 7.52
CA ASP A 118 6.60 -36.40 8.62
C ASP A 118 6.94 -34.99 8.15
N TYR A 119 7.94 -34.85 7.27
CA TYR A 119 8.31 -33.57 6.67
C TYR A 119 7.14 -32.95 5.90
N PHE A 120 6.47 -33.74 5.05
CA PHE A 120 5.36 -33.26 4.22
C PHE A 120 4.13 -32.91 5.06
N ILE A 121 3.83 -33.69 6.10
CA ILE A 121 2.75 -33.40 7.06
C ILE A 121 3.02 -32.07 7.76
N LEU A 122 4.20 -31.91 8.37
CA LEU A 122 4.57 -30.68 9.08
C LEU A 122 4.55 -29.45 8.16
N ARG A 123 5.07 -29.61 6.93
CA ARG A 123 5.05 -28.55 5.92
C ARG A 123 3.62 -28.15 5.55
N LYS A 124 2.72 -29.11 5.32
CA LYS A 124 1.30 -28.85 5.02
C LYS A 124 0.62 -28.10 6.17
N THR A 125 0.86 -28.54 7.41
CA THR A 125 0.34 -27.89 8.62
C THR A 125 0.83 -26.44 8.72
N LYS A 126 2.12 -26.20 8.51
CA LYS A 126 2.72 -24.85 8.58
C LYS A 126 2.19 -23.92 7.47
N LEU A 127 1.98 -24.43 6.26
CA LEU A 127 1.34 -23.68 5.17
C LEU A 127 -0.12 -23.34 5.50
N GLY A 128 -0.87 -24.30 6.04
CA GLY A 128 -2.25 -24.10 6.50
C GLY A 128 -2.35 -23.03 7.59
N PHE A 129 -1.49 -23.10 8.60
CA PHE A 129 -1.42 -22.10 9.67
C PHE A 129 -1.11 -20.70 9.14
N ASN A 130 -0.15 -20.56 8.21
CA ASN A 130 0.16 -19.26 7.60
C ASN A 130 -1.04 -18.67 6.85
N LYS A 131 -1.83 -19.51 6.17
CA LYS A 131 -3.05 -19.08 5.48
C LYS A 131 -4.09 -18.57 6.49
N LEU A 132 -4.33 -19.31 7.58
CA LEU A 132 -5.25 -18.93 8.65
C LEU A 132 -4.85 -17.62 9.31
N LYS A 133 -3.55 -17.45 9.61
CA LYS A 133 -3.00 -16.20 10.17
C LYS A 133 -3.27 -14.99 9.26
N GLY A 134 -3.14 -15.16 7.95
CA GLY A 134 -3.47 -14.12 6.97
C GLY A 134 -4.94 -13.72 7.00
N VAL A 135 -5.85 -14.69 7.10
CA VAL A 135 -7.30 -14.45 7.22
C VAL A 135 -7.62 -13.71 8.53
N ALA A 136 -7.09 -14.20 9.66
CA ALA A 136 -7.30 -13.58 10.97
C ALA A 136 -6.85 -12.12 11.01
N ASN A 137 -5.68 -11.80 10.46
CA ASN A 137 -5.20 -10.41 10.37
C ASN A 137 -6.14 -9.53 9.56
N LYS A 138 -6.70 -10.04 8.45
CA LYS A 138 -7.65 -9.29 7.62
C LYS A 138 -8.96 -9.02 8.36
N VAL A 139 -9.43 -9.97 9.16
CA VAL A 139 -10.61 -9.80 10.02
C VAL A 139 -10.34 -8.74 11.09
N LEU A 140 -9.18 -8.83 11.76
CA LEU A 140 -8.77 -7.85 12.79
C LEU A 140 -8.65 -6.43 12.21
N GLU A 141 -8.02 -6.27 11.04
CA GLU A 141 -7.94 -4.96 10.37
C GLU A 141 -9.32 -4.40 10.02
N LYS A 142 -10.25 -5.26 9.56
CA LYS A 142 -11.62 -4.85 9.26
C LYS A 142 -12.37 -4.41 10.52
N ALA A 143 -12.25 -5.15 11.61
CA ALA A 143 -12.84 -4.81 12.91
C ALA A 143 -12.28 -3.48 13.45
N ASN A 144 -10.96 -3.30 13.43
CA ASN A 144 -10.32 -2.06 13.86
C ASN A 144 -10.78 -0.85 13.03
N LYS A 145 -10.97 -1.03 11.72
CA LYS A 145 -11.47 0.04 10.85
C LYS A 145 -12.93 0.41 11.16
N ALA A 146 -13.77 -0.58 11.50
CA ALA A 146 -15.16 -0.33 11.90
C ALA A 146 -15.23 0.46 13.22
N LEU A 147 -14.41 0.08 14.21
CA LEU A 147 -14.31 0.79 15.49
C LEU A 147 -13.84 2.25 15.35
N GLN A 148 -12.93 2.54 14.42
CA GLN A 148 -12.45 3.92 14.18
C GLN A 148 -13.53 4.83 13.55
N LEU A 149 -14.39 4.28 12.69
CA LEU A 149 -15.53 5.01 12.11
C LEU A 149 -16.56 5.38 13.18
N GLU A 150 -16.81 4.48 14.14
CA GLU A 150 -17.72 4.73 15.27
C GLU A 150 -17.20 5.86 16.19
N THR A 151 -15.88 5.93 16.43
CA THR A 151 -15.28 7.00 17.26
C THR A 151 -15.30 8.39 16.60
N GLU A 152 -15.13 8.49 15.28
CA GLU A 152 -15.21 9.76 14.54
C GLU A 152 -16.66 10.28 14.43
N THR A 153 -17.66 9.39 14.36
CA THR A 153 -19.08 9.77 14.38
C THR A 153 -19.59 10.25 15.74
N MET A 154 -18.97 9.76 16.83
CA MET A 154 -19.35 10.16 18.19
C MET A 154 -18.76 11.53 18.59
N THR A 155 -17.60 11.93 18.04
CA THR A 155 -16.99 13.25 18.30
C THR A 155 -17.61 14.38 17.48
N ASN A 156 -18.20 14.08 16.32
CA ASN A 156 -18.80 15.09 15.43
C ASN A 156 -20.27 15.43 15.78
N ASN A 157 -20.86 14.75 16.77
CA ASN A 157 -22.22 15.00 17.25
C ASN A 157 -22.29 15.74 18.60
N CYS A 158 -21.16 16.13 19.19
CA CYS A 158 -21.16 17.05 20.32
C CYS A 158 -21.21 18.49 19.78
N CYS A 159 -22.39 19.11 19.86
CA CYS A 159 -22.57 20.55 19.68
C CYS A 159 -21.54 21.34 20.50
N PRO A 160 -21.00 22.46 19.99
CA PRO A 160 -20.30 23.40 20.83
C PRO A 160 -21.31 24.04 21.77
N ILE A 161 -21.09 23.90 23.08
CA ILE A 161 -21.67 24.77 24.12
C ILE A 161 -20.74 25.98 24.25
#